data_AF-A0A953FLH6-F1
#
_entry.id   AF-A0A953FLH6-F1
#
_cell.length_a   1.000
_cell.length_b   1.000
_cell.length_c   1.000
_cell.angle_alpha   90.00
_cell.angle_beta   90.00
_cell.angle_gamma   90.00
#
_symmetry.space_group_name_H-M   'P 1'
#
loop_
_entity.id
_entity.type
_entity.pdbx_description
1 polymer ?
#
loop_
_entity_poly.entity_id
_entity_poly.type
_entity_poly.pdbx_seq_one_letter_code
_entity_poly.pdbx_strand_id
1 'polypeptide(L)'
;MEQGLEERMLRIKEYLVGIWLFREPLRTPRWCATFVYRGYYYDVSGKHSPLSAVKAVEQRVKDLEKAHAAQLRKMAAKKQRK
;
A
#
# COMPACT_ATOMS: atom_id res chain seq x y z
N MET A 1 -22.18 -10.21 -3.39
CA MET A 1 -21.54 -8.91 -3.07
C MET A 1 -20.05 -9.11 -2.72
N GLU A 2 -19.28 -9.80 -3.57
CA GLU A 2 -17.82 -9.99 -3.40
C GLU A 2 -17.00 -9.30 -4.50
N GLN A 3 -17.67 -8.69 -5.48
CA GLN A 3 -17.05 -8.08 -6.67
C GLN A 3 -16.10 -6.91 -6.38
N GLY A 4 -15.98 -6.42 -5.14
CA GLY A 4 -15.13 -5.27 -4.81
C GLY A 4 -13.74 -5.59 -4.25
N LEU A 5 -13.52 -6.76 -3.64
CA LEU A 5 -12.23 -7.08 -2.99
C LEU A 5 -11.22 -7.62 -4.02
N GLU A 6 -11.61 -8.66 -4.75
CA GLU A 6 -10.75 -9.31 -5.75
C GLU A 6 -10.32 -8.34 -6.84
N GLU A 7 -11.27 -7.56 -7.38
CA GLU A 7 -10.99 -6.55 -8.41
C GLU A 7 -9.93 -5.55 -7.94
N ARG A 8 -9.99 -5.14 -6.66
CA ARG A 8 -9.01 -4.23 -6.08
C ARG A 8 -7.67 -4.88 -5.84
N MET A 9 -7.65 -6.12 -5.37
CA MET A 9 -6.42 -6.89 -5.25
C MET A 9 -5.72 -7.04 -6.61
N LEU A 10 -6.47 -7.27 -7.69
CA LEU A 10 -5.93 -7.32 -9.04
C LEU A 10 -5.27 -6.00 -9.47
N ARG A 11 -5.81 -4.84 -9.06
CA ARG A 11 -5.21 -3.52 -9.36
C ARG A 11 -3.86 -3.30 -8.68
N ILE A 12 -3.59 -3.96 -7.56
CA ILE A 12 -2.35 -3.82 -6.79
C ILE A 12 -1.51 -5.10 -6.77
N LYS A 13 -1.84 -6.10 -7.61
CA LYS A 13 -1.23 -7.44 -7.56
C LYS A 13 0.29 -7.43 -7.70
N GLU A 14 0.84 -6.48 -8.46
CA GLU A 14 2.29 -6.32 -8.67
C GLU A 14 3.02 -5.80 -7.43
N TYR A 15 2.29 -5.19 -6.49
CA TYR A 15 2.81 -4.67 -5.24
C TYR A 15 2.46 -5.56 -4.06
N LEU A 16 1.28 -6.17 -4.06
CA LEU A 16 0.71 -6.86 -2.91
C LEU A 16 1.44 -8.18 -2.63
N VAL A 17 1.95 -8.32 -1.40
CA VAL A 17 2.55 -9.57 -0.93
C VAL A 17 1.49 -10.44 -0.26
N GLY A 18 0.69 -9.85 0.62
CA GLY A 18 -0.28 -10.61 1.39
C GLY A 18 -1.18 -9.75 2.26
N ILE A 19 -2.28 -10.36 2.69
CA ILE A 19 -3.27 -9.78 3.60
C ILE A 19 -3.43 -10.75 4.76
N TRP A 20 -3.43 -10.23 5.98
CA TRP A 20 -3.35 -11.01 7.20
C TRP A 20 -4.44 -10.58 8.19
N LEU A 21 -5.07 -11.54 8.85
CA LEU A 21 -5.96 -11.29 9.98
C LEU A 21 -5.20 -11.54 11.28
N PHE A 22 -4.90 -10.47 12.01
CA PHE A 22 -4.29 -10.54 13.33
C PHE A 22 -5.37 -10.72 14.40
N ARG A 23 -5.23 -11.78 15.20
CA ARG A 23 -6.12 -12.11 16.31
C ARG A 23 -5.31 -12.07 17.60
N GLU A 24 -5.70 -11.19 18.51
CA GLU A 24 -5.11 -11.08 19.85
C GLU A 24 -6.17 -11.43 20.91
N PRO A 25 -5.83 -12.13 22.00
CA PRO A 25 -6.78 -12.41 23.07
C PRO A 25 -7.44 -11.12 23.59
N LEU A 26 -8.75 -11.14 23.78
CA LEU A 26 -9.54 -10.02 24.31
C LEU A 26 -9.50 -8.71 23.48
N ARG A 27 -9.00 -8.74 22.23
CA ARG A 27 -9.00 -7.58 21.33
C ARG A 27 -9.78 -7.87 20.05
N THR A 28 -10.37 -6.83 19.46
CA THR A 28 -11.02 -6.95 18.15
C THR A 28 -9.99 -7.30 17.08
N PRO A 29 -10.20 -8.38 16.29
CA PRO A 29 -9.29 -8.74 15.21
C PRO A 29 -9.07 -7.60 14.21
N ARG A 30 -7.84 -7.49 13.71
CA ARG A 30 -7.45 -6.44 12.77
C ARG A 30 -6.81 -7.02 11.51
N TRP A 31 -7.11 -6.37 10.40
CA TRP A 31 -6.55 -6.70 9.09
C TRP A 31 -5.32 -5.84 8.82
N CYS A 32 -4.27 -6.49 8.35
CA CYS A 32 -3.05 -5.86 7.88
C CYS A 32 -2.76 -6.34 6.46
N ALA A 33 -1.97 -5.58 5.71
CA ALA A 33 -1.46 -6.01 4.42
C ALA A 33 -0.01 -5.56 4.24
N THR A 34 0.77 -6.44 3.63
CA THR A 34 2.18 -6.21 3.29
C THR A 34 2.28 -6.03 1.78
N PHE A 35 3.07 -5.07 1.33
CA PHE A 35 3.30 -4.79 -0.08
C PHE A 35 4.74 -4.33 -0.33
N VAL A 36 5.21 -4.51 -1.56
CA VAL A 36 6.54 -4.09 -2.02
C VAL A 36 6.40 -2.89 -2.94
N TYR A 37 7.26 -1.90 -2.76
CA TYR A 37 7.41 -0.79 -3.70
C TYR A 37 8.89 -0.47 -3.90
N ARG A 38 9.36 -0.60 -5.15
CA ARG A 38 10.76 -0.35 -5.56
C ARG A 38 11.81 -1.09 -4.71
N GLY A 39 11.55 -2.36 -4.42
CA GLY A 39 12.45 -3.23 -3.65
C GLY A 39 12.38 -3.08 -2.13
N TYR A 40 11.53 -2.18 -1.62
CA TYR A 40 11.30 -2.01 -0.18
C TYR A 40 9.95 -2.59 0.22
N TYR A 41 9.92 -3.25 1.38
CA TYR A 41 8.70 -3.79 1.99
C TYR A 41 8.03 -2.73 2.87
N TYR A 42 6.71 -2.70 2.82
CA TYR A 42 5.87 -1.79 3.58
C TYR A 42 4.66 -2.53 4.13
N ASP A 43 4.14 -2.03 5.25
CA ASP A 43 2.93 -2.56 5.87
C ASP A 43 1.87 -1.48 6.03
N VAL A 44 0.61 -1.90 5.89
CA VAL A 44 -0.56 -1.19 6.40
C VAL A 44 -1.18 -2.03 7.49
N SER A 45 -1.42 -1.44 8.67
CA SER A 45 -1.90 -2.18 9.85
C SER A 45 -3.21 -1.63 10.40
N GLY A 46 -3.86 -2.44 11.26
CA GLY A 46 -4.96 -1.99 12.12
C GLY A 46 -6.31 -1.81 11.45
N LYS A 47 -6.53 -2.36 10.25
CA LYS A 47 -7.77 -2.16 9.49
C LYS A 47 -8.90 -3.07 9.98
N HIS A 48 -10.14 -2.67 9.71
CA HIS A 48 -11.33 -3.36 10.22
C HIS A 48 -11.83 -4.47 9.29
N SER A 49 -11.34 -4.53 8.05
CA SER A 49 -11.78 -5.48 7.03
C SER A 49 -10.66 -5.73 6.00
N PRO A 50 -10.67 -6.85 5.26
CA PRO A 50 -9.67 -7.09 4.21
C PRO A 50 -9.76 -6.00 3.12
N LEU A 51 -10.98 -5.57 2.79
CA LEU A 51 -11.20 -4.48 1.82
C LEU A 51 -10.57 -3.16 2.26
N SER A 52 -10.66 -2.81 3.55
CA SER A 52 -10.03 -1.59 4.06
C SER A 52 -8.50 -1.68 4.13
N ALA A 53 -7.94 -2.88 4.30
CA ALA A 53 -6.50 -3.14 4.14
C ALA A 53 -6.06 -2.94 2.69
N VAL A 54 -6.75 -3.54 1.73
CA VAL A 54 -6.45 -3.37 0.29
C VAL A 54 -6.55 -1.91 -0.16
N LYS A 55 -7.62 -1.20 0.24
CA LYS A 55 -7.76 0.23 -0.04
C LYS A 55 -6.62 1.06 0.55
N ALA A 56 -6.11 0.68 1.72
CA ALA A 56 -4.98 1.35 2.34
C ALA A 56 -3.67 1.10 1.57
N VAL A 57 -3.45 -0.11 1.04
CA VAL A 57 -2.32 -0.39 0.14
C VAL A 57 -2.42 0.44 -1.13
N GLU A 58 -3.58 0.44 -1.80
CA GLU A 58 -3.81 1.26 -3.00
C GLU A 58 -3.42 2.73 -2.77
N GLN A 59 -3.89 3.31 -1.65
CA GLN A 59 -3.57 4.70 -1.32
C GLN A 59 -2.08 4.88 -1.07
N ARG A 60 -1.47 3.96 -0.31
CA ARG A 60 -0.05 4.07 0.05
C ARG A 60 0.87 3.97 -1.17
N VAL A 61 0.55 3.11 -2.14
CA VAL A 61 1.26 3.03 -3.42
C VAL A 61 1.17 4.35 -4.17
N LYS A 62 -0.03 4.94 -4.29
CA LYS A 62 -0.21 6.25 -4.95
C LYS A 62 0.60 7.36 -4.29
N ASP A 63 0.63 7.38 -2.96
CA ASP A 63 1.41 8.37 -2.20
C ASP A 63 2.91 8.22 -2.48
N LEU A 64 3.41 6.97 -2.52
CA LEU A 64 4.81 6.66 -2.82
C LEU A 64 5.19 7.04 -4.26
N GLU A 65 4.32 6.76 -5.23
CA GLU A 65 4.50 7.18 -6.62
C GLU A 65 4.58 8.70 -6.75
N LYS A 66 3.68 9.43 -6.08
CA LYS A 66 3.68 10.90 -6.06
C LYS A 66 4.95 11.45 -5.42
N ALA A 67 5.37 10.90 -4.29
CA ALA A 67 6.59 11.30 -3.59
C ALA A 67 7.83 11.07 -4.47
N HIS A 68 7.90 9.92 -5.14
CA HIS A 68 9.00 9.61 -6.04
C HIS A 68 9.06 10.55 -7.26
N ALA A 69 7.93 10.81 -7.90
CA ALA A 69 7.86 11.76 -9.01
C ALA A 69 8.30 13.17 -8.60
N ALA A 70 7.93 13.62 -7.40
CA ALA A 70 8.37 14.91 -6.86
C ALA A 70 9.90 14.94 -6.62
N GLN A 71 10.47 13.85 -6.10
CA GLN A 71 11.92 13.72 -5.91
C GLN A 71 12.69 13.80 -7.24
N LEU A 72 12.22 13.11 -8.28
CA LEU A 72 12.84 13.17 -9.61
C LEU A 72 12.82 14.58 -10.20
N ARG A 73 11.70 15.29 -10.10
CA ARG A 73 11.59 16.70 -10.55
C ARG A 73 12.58 17.60 -9.81
N LYS A 74 12.72 17.43 -8.49
CA LYS A 74 13.68 18.18 -7.67
C LYS A 74 15.13 17.91 -8.09
N MET A 75 15.46 16.65 -8.39
CA MET A 75 16.80 16.27 -8.86
C MET A 75 17.12 16.86 -10.24
N ALA A 76 16.17 16.83 -11.18
CA ALA A 76 16.33 17.42 -12.51
C ALA A 76 16.56 18.94 -12.44
N ALA A 77 15.76 19.66 -11.65
CA ALA A 77 15.90 21.10 -11.45
C ALA A 77 17.26 21.46 -10.80
N LYS A 78 17.78 20.63 -9.89
CA LYS A 78 19.12 20.84 -9.31
C LYS A 78 20.25 20.62 -10.32
N LYS A 79 20.09 19.68 -11.25
CA LYS A 79 21.07 19.40 -12.30
C LYS A 79 21.18 20.54 -13.33
N GLN A 80 20.09 21.25 -13.62
CA GLN A 80 20.08 22.40 -14.54
C GLN A 80 20.68 23.68 -13.95
N ARG A 81 20.84 23.75 -12.62
CA ARG A 81 21.44 24.89 -11.91
C ARG A 81 22.96 24.73 -11.69
N LYS A 82 23.54 23.61 -12.11
CA LYS A 82 24.98 23.34 -12.13
C LYS A 82 25.45 23.35 -13.57
#